data_AF-A0A2H1YJ72-F1
#
_entry.id   AF-A0A2H1YJ72-F1
#
_cell.length_a   1.000
_cell.length_b   1.000
_cell.length_c   1.000
_cell.angle_alpha   90.00
_cell.angle_beta   90.00
_cell.angle_gamma   90.00
#
_symmetry.space_group_name_H-M   'P 1'
#
loop_
_entity.id
_entity.type
_entity.pdbx_description
1 polymer ?
#
loop_
_entity_poly.entity_id
_entity_poly.type
_entity_poly.pdbx_seq_one_letter_code
_entity_poly.pdbx_strand_id
1 'polypeptide(L)'
;MNCTVKHTSSQILVSKARNSYRLNLGYKVIDFTFCQLLAFRKKILDNSSCLALENIIATDNFILIFVADNNHVLLLDVPQILALKEALLSTFK
;
A
#
# COMPACT_ATOMS: atom_id res chain seq x y z
N MET A 1 22.22 -16.97 -5.06
CA MET A 1 20.75 -16.80 -5.23
C MET A 1 20.51 -15.35 -5.57
N ASN A 2 20.21 -15.04 -6.83
CA ASN A 2 19.95 -13.66 -7.26
C ASN A 2 18.46 -13.38 -7.04
N CYS A 3 18.14 -12.69 -5.94
CA CYS A 3 16.80 -12.17 -5.72
C CYS A 3 16.62 -10.95 -6.62
N THR A 4 16.06 -11.16 -7.80
CA THR A 4 15.59 -10.07 -8.66
C THR A 4 14.32 -9.49 -8.05
N VAL A 5 14.48 -8.43 -7.25
CA VAL A 5 13.37 -7.59 -6.79
C VAL A 5 12.78 -6.93 -8.03
N LYS A 6 11.74 -7.54 -8.61
CA LYS A 6 10.95 -6.91 -9.65
C LYS A 6 10.26 -5.71 -8.98
N HIS A 7 10.63 -4.50 -9.38
CA HIS A 7 9.88 -3.29 -9.08
C HIS A 7 8.48 -3.42 -9.70
N THR A 8 7.56 -4.04 -8.98
CA THR A 8 6.14 -4.05 -9.33
C THR A 8 5.56 -2.72 -8.91
N SER A 9 5.32 -1.83 -9.89
CA SER A 9 4.58 -0.60 -9.66
C SER A 9 3.19 -0.96 -9.12
N SER A 10 2.97 -0.71 -7.84
CA SER A 10 1.66 -0.87 -7.20
C SER A 10 0.66 0.06 -7.87
N GLN A 11 -0.40 -0.50 -8.47
CA GLN A 11 -1.44 0.26 -9.14
C GLN A 11 -2.75 0.16 -8.36
N ILE A 12 -3.39 1.30 -8.10
CA ILE A 12 -4.73 1.34 -7.55
C ILE A 12 -5.69 1.55 -8.72
N LEU A 13 -6.54 0.55 -8.96
CA LEU A 13 -7.54 0.55 -10.00
C LEU A 13 -8.92 0.77 -9.37
N VAL A 14 -9.66 1.74 -9.91
CA VAL A 14 -11.03 2.05 -9.49
C VAL A 14 -11.99 1.48 -10.54
N SER A 15 -12.84 0.53 -10.14
CA SER A 15 -13.91 0.05 -11.02
C SER A 15 -15.14 0.96 -10.90
N LYS A 16 -15.47 1.66 -11.99
CA LYS A 16 -16.66 2.53 -12.07
C LYS A 16 -18.00 1.77 -11.95
N ALA A 17 -18.02 0.46 -12.19
CA ALA A 17 -19.26 -0.30 -12.31
C ALA A 17 -19.81 -0.87 -11.00
N ARG A 18 -18.99 -0.96 -9.92
CA ARG A 18 -19.37 -1.70 -8.70
C ARG A 18 -18.97 -1.05 -7.36
N ASN A 19 -18.57 0.24 -7.34
CA ASN A 19 -18.00 0.88 -6.13
C ASN A 19 -16.91 0.02 -5.46
N SER A 20 -16.16 -0.73 -6.27
CA SER A 20 -15.14 -1.67 -5.81
C SER A 20 -13.77 -1.10 -6.16
N TYR A 21 -12.93 -0.95 -5.14
CA TYR A 21 -11.57 -0.47 -5.30
C TYR A 21 -10.62 -1.64 -5.27
N ARG A 22 -9.60 -1.62 -6.13
CA ARG A 22 -8.67 -2.74 -6.27
C ARG A 22 -7.24 -2.26 -6.19
N LEU A 23 -6.49 -2.82 -5.26
CA LEU A 23 -5.05 -2.66 -5.21
C LEU A 23 -4.40 -3.84 -5.93
N ASN A 24 -3.66 -3.54 -7.00
CA ASN A 24 -2.88 -4.51 -7.72
C ASN A 24 -1.40 -4.30 -7.40
N LEU A 25 -0.80 -5.28 -6.71
CA LEU A 25 0.62 -5.32 -6.36
C LEU A 25 1.45 -6.09 -7.40
N GLY A 26 0.85 -6.48 -8.52
CA GLY A 26 1.45 -7.31 -9.57
C GLY A 26 1.50 -8.80 -9.24
N TYR A 27 1.78 -9.17 -7.99
CA TYR A 27 1.74 -10.55 -7.50
C TYR A 27 0.45 -10.89 -6.73
N LYS A 28 -0.31 -9.87 -6.30
CA LYS A 28 -1.54 -10.01 -5.54
C LYS A 28 -2.51 -8.91 -5.88
N VAL A 29 -3.78 -9.27 -5.94
CA VAL A 29 -4.90 -8.36 -6.11
C VAL A 29 -5.71 -8.36 -4.84
N ILE A 30 -5.99 -7.17 -4.29
CA ILE A 30 -6.80 -6.98 -3.10
C ILE A 30 -7.98 -6.10 -3.45
N ASP A 31 -9.19 -6.61 -3.20
CA ASP A 31 -10.41 -5.86 -3.34
C ASP A 31 -10.73 -5.15 -2.01
N PHE A 32 -11.14 -3.89 -2.12
CA PHE A 32 -11.50 -3.02 -1.02
C PHE A 32 -12.91 -2.48 -1.20
N THR A 33 -13.67 -2.45 -0.10
CA THR A 33 -14.78 -1.51 0.03
C THR A 33 -14.25 -0.09 0.19
N PHE A 34 -15.10 0.92 -0.01
CA PHE A 34 -14.70 2.32 0.17
C PHE A 34 -14.11 2.60 1.56
N CYS A 35 -14.77 2.12 2.62
CA CYS A 35 -14.31 2.31 4.01
C CYS A 35 -12.96 1.63 4.25
N GLN A 36 -12.76 0.42 3.71
CA GLN A 36 -11.47 -0.27 3.84
C GLN A 36 -10.36 0.46 3.09
N LEU A 37 -10.66 1.05 1.92
CA LEU A 37 -9.70 1.87 1.19
C LEU A 37 -9.34 3.16 1.95
N LEU A 38 -10.30 3.82 2.59
CA LEU A 38 -10.04 4.99 3.45
C LEU A 38 -9.17 4.62 4.66
N ALA A 39 -9.48 3.50 5.33
CA ALA A 39 -8.67 2.99 6.43
C ALA A 39 -7.24 2.64 5.96
N PHE A 40 -7.11 2.00 4.80
CA PHE A 40 -5.82 1.71 4.19
C PHE A 40 -5.04 2.99 3.87
N ARG A 41 -5.70 4.00 3.29
CA ARG A 41 -5.11 5.32 3.03
C ARG A 41 -4.55 5.95 4.28
N LYS A 42 -5.32 5.95 5.37
CA LYS A 42 -4.86 6.46 6.67
C LYS A 42 -3.61 5.73 7.15
N LYS A 43 -3.61 4.39 7.13
CA LYS A 43 -2.44 3.59 7.54
C LYS A 43 -1.19 3.89 6.71
N ILE A 44 -1.32 4.03 5.40
CA ILE A 44 -0.17 4.38 4.54
C ILE A 44 0.33 5.79 4.83
N LEU A 45 -0.57 6.76 5.02
CA LEU A 45 -0.17 8.13 5.34
C LEU A 45 0.57 8.22 6.67
N ASP A 46 0.06 7.56 7.71
CA ASP A 46 0.67 7.53 9.05
C ASP A 46 2.11 6.95 8.98
N ASN A 47 2.32 5.90 8.16
CA ASN A 47 3.63 5.26 7.95
C ASN A 47 4.52 5.94 6.89
N SER A 48 4.07 7.06 6.32
CA SER A 48 4.82 7.84 5.31
C SER A 48 5.26 9.22 5.79
N SER A 49 5.14 9.47 7.10
CA SER A 49 5.70 10.66 7.76
C SER A 49 7.22 10.53 7.88
N CYS A 50 7.96 11.64 7.92
CA CYS A 50 9.43 11.58 8.00
C CYS A 50 9.91 10.74 9.19
N LEU A 51 9.35 10.98 10.37
CA LEU A 51 9.67 10.21 11.58
C LEU A 51 9.35 8.72 11.44
N ALA A 52 8.21 8.37 10.82
CA ALA A 52 7.88 6.96 10.61
C ALA A 52 8.85 6.29 9.63
N LEU A 53 9.23 6.99 8.55
CA LEU A 53 10.20 6.48 7.58
C LEU A 53 11.58 6.31 8.19
N GLU A 54 12.06 7.29 8.97
CA GLU A 54 13.32 7.19 9.73
C GLU A 54 13.32 5.98 10.67
N ASN A 55 12.22 5.78 11.41
CA ASN A 55 12.06 4.62 12.28
C ASN A 55 12.09 3.29 11.51
N ILE A 56 11.42 3.22 10.35
CA ILE A 56 11.43 2.01 9.50
C ILE A 56 12.85 1.73 9.00
N ILE A 57 13.58 2.75 8.54
CA ILE A 57 14.96 2.61 8.06
C ILE A 57 15.90 2.18 9.19
N ALA A 58 15.73 2.74 10.39
CA ALA A 58 16.58 2.46 11.54
C ALA A 58 16.37 1.07 12.15
N THR A 59 15.21 0.45 11.91
CA THR A 59 14.86 -0.87 12.43
C THR A 59 15.15 -1.95 11.39
N ASP A 60 14.13 -2.32 10.61
CA ASP A 60 14.19 -3.50 9.73
C ASP A 60 14.11 -3.14 8.24
N ASN A 61 14.03 -1.85 7.88
CA ASN A 61 13.82 -1.32 6.52
C ASN A 61 12.49 -1.71 5.85
N PHE A 62 11.59 -2.37 6.58
CA PHE A 62 10.25 -2.73 6.13
C PHE A 62 9.22 -2.57 7.24
N ILE A 63 7.95 -2.57 6.87
CA ILE A 63 6.81 -2.60 7.78
C ILE A 63 5.78 -3.63 7.33
N LEU A 64 5.06 -4.20 8.31
CA LEU A 64 3.89 -5.03 8.09
C LEU A 64 2.61 -4.22 8.29
N ILE A 65 1.75 -4.17 7.27
CA ILE A 65 0.46 -3.49 7.33
C ILE A 65 -0.68 -4.46 7.07
N PHE A 66 -1.59 -4.57 8.02
CA PHE A 66 -2.84 -5.30 7.87
C PHE A 66 -3.87 -4.47 7.09
N VAL A 67 -4.53 -5.08 6.11
CA VAL A 67 -5.50 -4.42 5.22
C VAL A 67 -6.74 -5.28 4.99
N ALA A 68 -7.82 -4.64 4.51
CA ALA A 68 -9.12 -5.28 4.26
C ALA A 68 -9.63 -6.06 5.49
N ASP A 69 -9.80 -5.37 6.61
CA ASP A 69 -10.24 -5.95 7.89
C ASP A 69 -9.35 -7.11 8.38
N ASN A 70 -8.03 -6.92 8.24
CA ASN A 70 -6.99 -7.88 8.61
C ASN A 70 -6.98 -9.19 7.82
N ASN A 71 -7.75 -9.29 6.73
CA ASN A 71 -7.72 -10.46 5.85
C ASN A 71 -6.41 -10.59 5.07
N HIS A 72 -5.63 -9.52 4.97
CA HIS A 72 -4.37 -9.50 4.26
C HIS A 72 -3.29 -8.76 5.04
N VAL A 73 -2.05 -9.27 4.92
CA VAL A 73 -0.84 -8.62 5.43
C VAL A 73 0.03 -8.22 4.25
N LEU A 74 0.50 -6.98 4.25
CA LEU A 74 1.45 -6.45 3.28
C LEU A 74 2.79 -6.21 3.96
N LEU A 75 3.86 -6.76 3.38
CA LEU A 75 5.23 -6.42 3.71
C LEU A 75 5.67 -5.32 2.75
N LEU A 76 5.95 -4.13 3.27
CA LEU A 76 6.26 -2.96 2.46
C LEU A 76 7.62 -2.38 2.87
N ASP A 77 8.48 -2.14 1.88
CA ASP A 77 9.69 -1.34 2.07
C ASP A 77 9.38 0.16 1.89
N VAL A 78 10.36 1.01 2.23
CA VAL A 78 10.22 2.47 2.13
C VAL A 78 9.83 2.94 0.71
N PRO A 79 10.48 2.49 -0.38
CA PRO A 79 10.05 2.83 -1.74
C PRO A 79 8.60 2.47 -2.04
N GLN A 80 8.13 1.28 -1.63
CA GLN A 80 6.75 0.84 -1.85
C GLN A 80 5.74 1.67 -1.06
N ILE A 81 6.08 2.09 0.17
CA ILE A 81 5.22 2.99 0.98
C ILE A 81 5.03 4.32 0.25
N LEU A 82 6.10 4.92 -0.27
CA LEU A 82 6.04 6.17 -1.00
C LEU A 82 5.23 6.05 -2.30
N ALA A 83 5.46 4.99 -3.08
CA ALA A 83 4.69 4.73 -4.29
C ALA A 83 3.19 4.53 -4.00
N LEU A 84 2.85 3.81 -2.92
CA LEU A 84 1.47 3.63 -2.50
C LEU A 84 0.82 4.93 -2.02
N LYS A 85 1.57 5.78 -1.31
CA LYS A 85 1.10 7.11 -0.89
C LYS A 85 0.68 7.94 -2.11
N GLU A 86 1.53 8.01 -3.13
CA GLU A 86 1.24 8.75 -4.36
C GLU A 86 0.03 8.18 -5.11
N ALA A 87 -0.04 6.86 -5.24
CA ALA A 87 -1.19 6.18 -5.87
C ALA A 87 -2.50 6.47 -5.12
N LEU A 88 -2.49 6.44 -3.78
CA LEU A 88 -3.67 6.73 -2.97
C LEU A 88 -4.10 8.20 -3.05
N LEU A 89 -3.15 9.13 -3.06
CA LEU A 89 -3.44 10.56 -3.17
C LEU A 89 -4.01 10.92 -4.55
N SER A 90 -3.54 10.26 -5.62
CA SER A 90 -4.07 10.48 -6.98
C SER A 90 -5.44 9.86 -7.22
N THR A 91 -5.81 8.81 -6.47
CA THR A 91 -7.09 8.10 -6.60
C THR A 91 -8.31 8.94 -6.18
N PHE A 92 -8.13 9.91 -5.28
CA PHE A 92 -9.21 10.71 -4.69
C PHE A 92 -9.09 12.21 -4.99
N LYS A 93 -8.58 12.58 -6.17
CA LYS A 93 -8.60 13.96 -6.64
C LYS A 93 -9.98 14.39 -7.11
#